data_AF-A0A0E0KBZ4-F1
#
_entry.id   AF-A0A0E0KBZ4-F1
#
_cell.length_a   1.000
_cell.length_b   1.000
_cell.length_c   1.000
_cell.angle_alpha   90.00
_cell.angle_beta   90.00
_cell.angle_gamma   90.00
#
_symmetry.space_group_name_H-M   'P 1'
#
loop_
_entity.id
_entity.type
_entity.pdbx_description
1 polymer ?
#
loop_
_entity_poly.entity_id
_entity_poly.type
_entity_poly.pdbx_seq_one_letter_code
_entity_poly.pdbx_strand_id
1 'polypeptide(L)'
;MGRKAGALYINPKKFGGVTKPCMLEMVSFLNCLALNKQNDDKCVRQKDLLVACAQAQKGRPKNAAKTINYHLQRLARDKGI
;
A
#
# COMPACT_ATOMS: atom_id res chain seq x y z
N MET A 1 -2.91 -14.01 -29.05
CA MET A 1 -3.17 -14.46 -27.67
C MET A 1 -4.21 -13.53 -27.03
N GLY A 2 -5.47 -13.67 -27.45
CA GLY A 2 -6.56 -12.76 -27.11
C GLY A 2 -7.14 -13.03 -25.72
N ARG A 3 -7.64 -11.98 -25.06
CA ARG A 3 -8.37 -12.03 -23.80
C ARG A 3 -9.51 -13.05 -23.90
N LYS A 4 -9.42 -14.16 -23.16
CA LYS A 4 -10.55 -15.08 -22.97
C LYS A 4 -11.63 -14.33 -22.19
N ALA A 5 -12.77 -14.05 -22.83
CA ALA A 5 -13.98 -13.67 -22.14
C ALA A 5 -14.27 -14.75 -21.07
N GLY A 6 -14.49 -14.36 -19.80
CA GLY A 6 -14.68 -15.26 -18.67
C GLY A 6 -13.56 -15.25 -17.62
N ALA A 7 -12.33 -14.86 -17.97
CA ALA A 7 -11.22 -14.88 -17.01
C ALA A 7 -11.35 -13.78 -15.94
N LEU A 8 -11.62 -14.17 -14.68
CA LEU A 8 -11.48 -13.30 -13.51
C LEU A 8 -10.02 -12.83 -13.43
N TYR A 9 -9.82 -11.55 -13.72
CA TYR A 9 -8.51 -10.92 -13.76
C TYR A 9 -8.59 -9.50 -13.23
N ILE A 10 -7.67 -9.17 -12.33
CA ILE A 10 -7.51 -7.83 -11.76
C ILE A 10 -6.19 -7.26 -12.27
N ASN A 11 -6.19 -6.00 -12.70
CA ASN A 11 -4.94 -5.30 -12.98
C ASN A 11 -4.23 -4.98 -11.65
N PRO A 12 -3.11 -5.65 -11.32
CA PRO A 12 -2.45 -5.47 -10.03
C PRO A 12 -1.87 -4.06 -9.86
N LYS A 13 -1.59 -3.36 -10.96
CA LYS A 13 -1.15 -1.94 -10.93
C LYS A 13 -2.27 -1.00 -10.47
N LYS A 14 -3.53 -1.34 -10.76
CA LYS A 14 -4.70 -0.55 -10.35
C LYS A 14 -5.24 -0.96 -8.98
N PHE A 15 -5.15 -2.25 -8.64
CA PHE A 15 -5.64 -2.81 -7.38
C PHE A 15 -4.66 -2.63 -6.21
N GLY A 16 -3.38 -2.40 -6.52
CA GLY A 16 -2.33 -2.06 -5.55
C GLY A 16 -2.16 -0.55 -5.33
N GLY A 17 -3.14 0.27 -5.74
CA GLY A 17 -3.19 1.72 -5.45
C GLY A 17 -3.44 2.05 -3.98
N VAL A 18 -3.05 1.15 -3.07
CA VAL A 18 -2.99 1.43 -1.64
C VAL A 18 -1.89 2.46 -1.50
N THR A 19 -2.28 3.69 -1.18
CA THR A 19 -1.41 4.77 -0.73
C THR A 19 -0.25 4.18 0.06
N LYS A 20 1.00 4.56 -0.27
CA LYS A 20 2.18 4.02 0.40
C LYS A 20 1.92 4.03 1.90
N PRO A 21 2.12 2.90 2.59
CA PRO A 21 1.88 2.87 4.01
C PRO A 21 2.80 3.93 4.65
N CYS A 22 2.26 4.69 5.58
CA CYS A 22 2.93 5.82 6.24
C CYS A 22 3.01 7.13 5.44
N MET A 23 2.44 7.23 4.23
CA MET A 23 2.42 8.49 3.49
C MET A 23 1.68 9.61 4.25
N LEU A 24 0.57 9.28 4.90
CA LEU A 24 -0.20 10.24 5.70
C LEU A 24 0.62 10.78 6.88
N GLU A 25 1.26 9.89 7.65
CA GLU A 25 2.12 10.29 8.77
C GLU A 25 3.34 11.08 8.30
N MET A 26 3.90 10.75 7.13
CA MET A 26 5.01 11.47 6.52
C MET A 26 4.59 12.91 6.17
N VAL A 27 3.44 13.09 5.52
CA VAL A 27 2.92 14.43 5.19
C VAL A 27 2.60 15.21 6.46
N SER A 28 2.03 14.56 7.49
CA SER A 28 1.76 15.18 8.79
C SER A 28 3.05 15.70 9.46
N PHE A 29 4.13 14.91 9.44
CA PHE A 29 5.42 15.33 9.96
C PHE A 29 6.03 16.48 9.16
N LEU A 30 6.00 16.41 7.83
CA LEU A 30 6.50 17.49 6.95
C LEU A 30 5.72 18.80 7.14
N ASN A 31 4.40 18.73 7.30
CA ASN A 31 3.57 19.90 7.60
C ASN A 31 3.95 20.51 8.95
N CYS A 32 4.22 19.68 9.95
CA CYS A 32 4.69 20.16 11.25
C CYS A 32 6.06 20.86 11.14
N LEU A 33 7.02 20.28 10.40
CA LEU A 33 8.32 20.89 10.18
C LEU A 33 8.22 22.22 9.44
N ALA A 34 7.35 22.31 8.43
CA ALA A 34 7.10 23.53 7.68
C ALA A 34 6.61 24.67 8.58
N LEU A 35 5.73 24.37 9.54
CA LEU A 35 5.20 25.34 10.50
C LEU A 35 6.19 25.70 11.61
N ASN A 36 7.10 24.78 11.95
CA ASN A 36 8.02 24.93 13.09
C ASN A 36 9.46 25.28 12.69
N LYS A 37 9.69 25.82 11.49
CA LYS A 37 11.02 26.21 10.99
C LYS A 37 12.02 25.04 11.01
N GLN A 38 11.56 23.85 10.63
CA GLN A 38 12.32 22.59 10.67
C GLN A 38 12.81 22.16 12.07
N ASN A 39 12.27 22.71 13.15
CA ASN A 39 12.53 22.19 14.49
C ASN A 39 11.69 20.92 14.72
N ASP A 40 12.35 19.76 14.76
CA ASP A 40 11.73 18.46 14.94
C ASP A 40 11.38 18.14 16.40
N ASP A 41 11.97 18.82 17.39
CA ASP A 41 11.58 18.71 18.81
C ASP A 41 10.14 19.19 19.05
N LYS A 42 9.65 20.10 18.20
CA LYS A 42 8.23 20.53 18.21
C LYS A 42 7.28 19.57 17.51
N CYS A 43 7.81 18.58 16.80
CA CYS A 43 7.08 17.64 15.96
C CYS A 43 7.25 16.17 16.41
N VAL A 44 7.66 15.95 17.66
CA VAL A 44 7.93 14.61 18.23
C VAL A 44 6.75 13.67 18.05
N ARG A 45 5.52 14.14 18.28
CA ARG A 45 4.32 13.30 18.10
C ARG A 45 4.19 12.78 16.67
N GLN A 46 4.32 13.64 15.67
CA GLN A 46 4.20 13.25 14.25
C GLN A 46 5.39 12.37 13.83
N LYS A 47 6.58 12.63 14.37
CA LYS A 47 7.78 11.81 14.18
C LYS A 47 7.58 10.39 14.73
N ASP A 48 7.04 10.26 15.93
CA ASP A 48 6.79 8.96 16.57
C ASP A 48 5.74 8.15 15.81
N LEU A 49 4.66 8.77 15.34
CA LEU A 49 3.66 8.12 14.50
C LEU A 49 4.25 7.61 13.18
N LEU A 50 5.10 8.42 12.54
CA LEU A 50 5.80 8.03 11.33
C LEU A 50 6.76 6.85 11.58
N VAL A 51 7.52 6.89 12.67
CA VAL A 51 8.44 5.80 13.07
C VAL A 51 7.67 4.52 13.38
N ALA A 52 6.61 4.60 14.18
CA ALA A 52 5.76 3.47 14.52
C ALA A 52 5.16 2.83 13.25
N CYS A 53 4.68 3.65 12.32
CA CYS A 53 4.18 3.16 11.05
C CYS A 53 5.27 2.45 10.23
N ALA A 54 6.47 3.06 10.11
CA ALA A 54 7.57 2.46 9.36
C ALA A 54 8.01 1.11 9.95
N GLN A 55 8.05 0.99 11.28
CA GLN A 55 8.34 -0.28 11.95
C GLN A 55 7.25 -1.32 11.70
N ALA A 56 5.97 -0.94 11.74
CA ALA A 56 4.85 -1.85 11.45
C ALA A 56 4.83 -2.37 9.99
N GLN A 57 5.50 -1.65 9.07
CA GLN A 57 5.68 -2.08 7.68
C GLN A 57 6.96 -2.89 7.46
N LYS A 58 7.90 -2.85 8.40
CA LYS A 58 9.17 -3.57 8.32
C LYS A 58 8.89 -5.08 8.34
N GLY A 59 9.09 -5.73 7.21
CA GLY A 59 8.83 -7.17 7.02
C GLY A 59 7.53 -7.50 6.29
N ARG A 60 6.66 -6.53 5.98
CA ARG A 60 5.50 -6.78 5.13
C ARG A 60 5.94 -7.01 3.67
N PRO A 61 5.39 -8.01 2.96
CA PRO A 61 5.75 -8.27 1.58
C PRO A 61 5.33 -7.09 0.69
N LYS A 62 6.29 -6.53 -0.06
CA LYS A 62 6.08 -5.39 -0.98
C LYS A 62 4.96 -5.61 -2.00
N ASN A 63 4.61 -6.89 -2.26
CA ASN A 63 3.62 -7.28 -3.26
C ASN A 63 2.68 -8.37 -2.71
N ALA A 64 1.99 -8.12 -1.60
CA ALA A 64 0.99 -9.04 -1.05
C ALA A 64 -0.06 -9.48 -2.10
N ALA A 65 -0.36 -8.62 -3.07
CA ALA A 65 -1.31 -8.91 -4.16
C ALA A 65 -0.71 -9.61 -5.39
N LYS A 66 0.57 -10.00 -5.40
CA LYS A 66 1.22 -10.58 -6.60
C LYS A 66 0.53 -11.85 -7.10
N THR A 67 -0.01 -12.66 -6.17
CA THR A 67 -0.67 -13.93 -6.49
C THR A 67 -2.17 -13.81 -6.72
N ILE A 68 -2.76 -12.60 -6.67
CA ILE A 68 -4.22 -12.44 -6.74
C ILE A 68 -4.80 -13.02 -8.02
N ASN A 69 -4.16 -12.77 -9.17
CA ASN A 69 -4.61 -13.30 -10.46
C ASN A 69 -4.46 -14.82 -10.57
N TYR A 70 -3.49 -15.41 -9.88
CA TYR A 70 -3.36 -16.87 -9.83
C TYR A 70 -4.57 -17.48 -9.11
N HIS A 71 -4.96 -16.91 -7.97
CA HIS A 71 -6.13 -17.37 -7.22
C HIS A 71 -7.45 -17.13 -7.98
N LEU A 72 -7.60 -15.96 -8.64
CA LEU A 72 -8.78 -15.65 -9.44
C LEU A 72 -8.94 -16.61 -10.64
N GLN A 73 -7.84 -16.96 -11.30
CA GLN A 73 -7.88 -17.91 -12.41
C GLN A 73 -8.27 -19.32 -11.95
N ARG A 74 -7.84 -19.74 -10.76
CA ARG A 74 -8.24 -21.03 -10.17
C ARG A 74 -9.73 -21.02 -9.84
N LEU A 75 -10.23 -19.97 -9.19
CA LEU A 75 -11.65 -19.83 -8.88
C LEU A 75 -12.54 -19.77 -10.13
N ALA A 76 -12.10 -19.10 -11.19
CA ALA A 76 -12.83 -19.06 -12.45
C ALA A 76 -13.01 -20.48 -13.05
N ARG A 77 -11.94 -21.29 -13.02
CA ARG A 77 -12.00 -22.70 -13.45
C ARG A 77 -12.93 -23.53 -12.57
N ASP A 78 -12.82 -23.39 -11.25
CA ASP A 78 -13.63 -24.15 -10.30
C ASP A 78 -15.12 -23.80 -10.41
N LYS A 79 -15.45 -22.56 -10.79
CA LYS A 79 -16.84 -22.09 -10.97
C LYS A 79 -17.37 -22.19 -12.40
N GLY A 80 -16.56 -22.62 -13.37
CA GLY A 80 -16.96 -22.76 -14.78
C GLY A 80 -17.29 -21.43 -15.48
N ILE A 81 -16.65 -20.34 -15.06
CA ILE A 81 -16.84 -18.96 -15.60
C ILE A 81 -15.70 -18.61 -16.57
#